data_AF-A0A7J4MUR5-F1
#
_entry.id   AF-A0A7J4MUR5-F1
#
_cell.length_a   1.000
_cell.length_b   1.000
_cell.length_c   1.000
_cell.angle_alpha   90.00
_cell.angle_beta   90.00
_cell.angle_gamma   90.00
#
_symmetry.space_group_name_H-M   'P 1'
#
loop_
_entity.id
_entity.type
_entity.pdbx_description
1 polymer ?
#
loop_
_entity_poly.entity_id
_entity_poly.type
_entity_poly.pdbx_seq_one_letter_code
_entity_poly.pdbx_strand_id
1 'polypeptide(L)'
;MNPMEEVRIFKVTLNIGVGEGGEKLARAERLLEEMSGQKPVRTHSKVTNPEFGIRKKQPIACKVTLRGERAEKVLKMFLEGIGNRLKASQFDEYGNVSMGIDEHIDIPGMKYDPEIGIFGMNLSVTFEKPGHRINRRRIQRRKVPQKHRVSREEAIEFMKEKFQVKIV
;
A
#
# COMPACT_ATOMS: atom_id res chain seq x y z
N MET A 1 -12.28 -11.39 -24.72
CA MET A 1 -11.55 -10.36 -23.93
C MET A 1 -10.07 -10.54 -24.21
N ASN A 2 -9.35 -9.46 -24.55
CA ASN A 2 -7.92 -9.56 -24.81
C ASN A 2 -7.17 -9.78 -23.49
N PRO A 3 -6.34 -10.83 -23.34
CA PRO A 3 -5.56 -11.04 -22.11
C PRO A 3 -4.64 -9.86 -21.75
N MET A 4 -4.28 -9.05 -22.74
CA MET A 4 -3.43 -7.87 -22.58
C MET A 4 -4.14 -6.65 -21.96
N GLU A 5 -5.47 -6.70 -21.83
CA GLU A 5 -6.28 -5.65 -21.21
C GLU A 5 -6.68 -5.98 -19.77
N GLU A 6 -6.32 -7.18 -19.28
CA GLU A 6 -6.64 -7.62 -17.93
C GLU A 6 -5.97 -6.73 -16.87
N VAL A 7 -6.76 -6.31 -15.88
CA VAL A 7 -6.28 -5.54 -14.74
C VAL A 7 -5.53 -6.49 -13.79
N ARG A 8 -4.32 -6.09 -13.37
CA ARG A 8 -3.55 -6.82 -12.37
C ARG A 8 -3.01 -5.90 -11.29
N ILE A 9 -2.77 -6.49 -10.12
CA ILE A 9 -2.06 -5.82 -9.03
C ILE A 9 -0.59 -5.68 -9.43
N PHE A 10 -0.12 -4.45 -9.60
CA PHE A 10 1.28 -4.19 -9.90
C PHE A 10 2.15 -4.24 -8.63
N LYS A 11 1.68 -3.60 -7.56
CA LYS A 11 2.33 -3.60 -6.25
C LYS A 11 1.33 -3.22 -5.17
N VAL A 12 1.63 -3.67 -3.96
CA VAL A 12 1.01 -3.18 -2.72
C VAL A 12 2.09 -2.51 -1.90
N THR A 13 1.82 -1.29 -1.44
CA THR A 13 2.75 -0.52 -0.61
C THR A 13 2.14 -0.35 0.77
N LEU A 14 2.82 -0.88 1.78
CA LEU A 14 2.51 -0.67 3.18
C LEU A 14 3.37 0.47 3.72
N ASN A 15 2.78 1.37 4.49
CA ASN A 15 3.47 2.51 5.08
C ASN A 15 2.97 2.78 6.50
N ILE A 16 3.91 2.92 7.44
CA ILE A 16 3.65 3.35 8.82
C ILE A 16 4.33 4.70 9.03
N GLY A 17 3.53 5.71 9.36
CA GLY A 17 4.00 7.04 9.73
C GLY A 17 4.13 7.15 11.24
N VAL A 18 5.35 7.04 11.78
CA VAL A 18 5.60 7.13 13.23
C VAL A 18 5.77 8.57 13.70
N GLY A 19 6.27 9.46 12.84
CA GLY A 19 6.44 10.89 13.14
C GLY A 19 7.73 11.21 13.91
N GLU A 20 8.33 10.20 14.55
CA GLU A 20 9.57 10.33 15.31
C GLU A 20 10.60 9.24 14.93
N GLY A 21 11.85 9.53 15.24
CA GLY A 21 12.94 8.56 15.10
C GLY A 21 13.18 7.78 16.39
N GLY A 22 14.15 6.87 16.36
CA GLY A 22 14.58 6.10 17.54
C GLY A 22 13.88 4.75 17.67
N GLU A 23 13.52 4.37 18.90
CA GLU A 23 13.01 3.04 19.21
C GLU A 23 11.64 2.74 18.59
N LYS A 24 10.71 3.71 18.59
CA LYS A 24 9.38 3.48 18.01
C LYS A 24 9.46 3.16 16.52
N LEU A 25 10.37 3.81 15.80
CA LEU A 25 10.61 3.48 14.39
C LEU A 25 11.17 2.07 14.23
N ALA A 26 12.09 1.63 15.10
CA ALA A 26 12.63 0.28 15.05
C ALA A 26 11.56 -0.79 15.37
N ARG A 27 10.62 -0.50 16.27
CA ARG A 27 9.46 -1.36 16.56
C ARG A 27 8.51 -1.46 15.37
N ALA A 28 8.20 -0.33 14.74
CA ALA A 28 7.39 -0.30 13.51
C ALA A 28 8.06 -1.06 12.35
N GLU A 29 9.39 -1.05 12.26
CA GLU A 29 10.12 -1.88 11.29
C GLU A 29 9.96 -3.37 11.56
N ARG A 30 10.10 -3.80 12.82
CA ARG A 30 9.90 -5.21 13.19
C ARG A 30 8.48 -5.67 12.87
N LEU A 31 7.49 -4.86 13.19
CA LEU A 31 6.08 -5.14 12.87
C LEU A 31 5.85 -5.32 11.37
N LEU A 32 6.38 -4.42 10.55
CA LEU A 32 6.28 -4.54 9.09
C LEU A 32 7.02 -5.76 8.55
N GLU A 33 8.17 -6.09 9.13
CA GLU A 33 8.95 -7.26 8.73
C GLU A 33 8.22 -8.56 9.04
N GLU A 34 7.60 -8.66 10.23
CA GLU A 34 6.77 -9.80 10.63
C GLU A 34 5.54 -9.95 9.72
N MET A 35 4.82 -8.86 9.47
CA MET A 35 3.62 -8.88 8.64
C MET A 35 3.93 -9.25 7.17
N SER A 36 5.02 -8.71 6.63
CA SER A 36 5.28 -8.76 5.18
C SER A 36 6.32 -9.81 4.75
N GLY A 37 7.11 -10.32 5.69
CA GLY A 37 8.26 -11.19 5.43
C GLY A 37 9.33 -10.53 4.54
N GLN A 38 9.37 -9.19 4.51
CA GLN A 38 10.36 -8.40 3.78
C GLN A 38 10.94 -7.29 4.65
N LYS A 39 12.21 -7.01 4.43
CA LYS A 39 12.91 -5.92 5.10
C LYS A 39 12.29 -4.56 4.73
N PRO A 40 11.80 -3.77 5.70
CA PRO A 40 11.27 -2.44 5.45
C PRO A 40 12.37 -1.43 5.11
N VAL A 41 11.96 -0.35 4.43
CA VAL A 41 12.83 0.76 4.07
C VAL A 41 12.42 2.00 4.86
N ARG A 42 13.39 2.61 5.56
CA ARG A 42 13.23 3.91 6.24
C ARG A 42 13.04 5.03 5.22
N THR A 43 12.03 5.85 5.46
CA THR A 43 11.81 7.12 4.78
C THR A 43 12.31 8.26 5.65
N HIS A 44 12.94 9.23 4.98
CA HIS A 44 13.59 10.36 5.62
C HIS A 44 12.81 11.64 5.34
N SER A 45 12.82 12.59 6.27
CA SER A 45 12.26 13.93 6.05
C SER A 45 12.96 14.67 4.93
N LYS A 46 12.15 15.41 4.17
CA LYS A 46 12.63 16.37 3.16
C LYS A 46 12.83 17.76 3.75
N VAL A 47 11.99 18.15 4.71
CA VAL A 47 11.93 19.48 5.32
C VAL A 47 12.13 19.40 6.84
N THR A 48 12.60 20.49 7.43
CA THR A 48 12.58 20.69 8.88
C THR A 48 11.24 21.34 9.22
N ASN A 49 10.45 20.70 10.08
CA ASN A 49 9.21 21.28 10.59
C ASN A 49 9.22 21.24 12.13
N PRO A 50 9.33 22.41 12.81
CA PRO A 50 9.33 22.48 14.26
C PRO A 50 8.06 21.97 14.92
N GLU A 51 6.89 22.11 14.29
CA GLU A 51 5.59 21.70 14.85
C GLU A 51 5.53 20.19 15.09
N PHE A 52 6.11 19.41 14.18
CA PHE A 52 6.24 17.96 14.31
C PHE A 52 7.55 17.51 14.96
N GLY A 53 8.42 18.44 15.39
CA GLY A 53 9.73 18.11 15.94
C GLY A 53 10.69 17.45 14.94
N ILE A 54 10.45 17.63 13.63
CA ILE A 54 11.17 16.93 12.57
C ILE A 54 12.34 17.78 12.06
N ARG A 55 13.55 17.21 12.02
CA ARG A 55 14.71 17.79 11.33
C ARG A 55 14.90 17.18 9.95
N LYS A 56 15.50 17.92 9.01
CA LYS A 56 15.81 17.42 7.65
C LYS A 56 16.71 16.18 7.68
N LYS A 57 16.44 15.20 6.79
CA LYS A 57 17.13 13.90 6.70
C LYS A 57 17.01 12.99 7.94
N GLN A 58 16.09 13.27 8.84
CA GLN A 58 15.76 12.39 9.96
C GLN A 58 14.88 11.22 9.49
N PRO A 59 15.11 9.98 9.96
CA PRO A 59 14.23 8.86 9.67
C PRO A 59 12.93 8.98 10.49
N ILE A 60 11.78 8.84 9.85
CA ILE A 60 10.46 9.19 10.44
C ILE A 60 9.40 8.11 10.23
N ALA A 61 9.51 7.36 9.15
CA ALA A 61 8.50 6.40 8.74
C ALA A 61 9.16 5.22 8.03
N CYS A 62 8.47 4.09 8.00
CA CYS A 62 8.95 2.87 7.37
C CYS A 62 7.91 2.39 6.35
N LYS A 63 8.40 1.84 5.24
CA LYS A 63 7.53 1.29 4.19
C LYS A 63 8.06 -0.01 3.62
N VAL A 64 7.14 -0.86 3.15
CA VAL A 64 7.44 -2.07 2.39
C VAL A 64 6.68 -2.02 1.07
N THR A 65 7.30 -2.52 -0.01
CA THR A 65 6.65 -2.65 -1.31
C THR A 65 6.62 -4.11 -1.73
N LEU A 66 5.43 -4.70 -1.70
CA LEU A 66 5.19 -6.10 -2.04
C LEU A 66 4.70 -6.24 -3.48
N ARG A 67 5.04 -7.36 -4.11
CA ARG A 67 4.57 -7.76 -5.45
C ARG A 67 4.31 -9.27 -5.48
N GLY A 68 3.53 -9.72 -6.47
CA GLY A 68 3.18 -11.13 -6.63
C GLY A 68 2.33 -11.66 -5.48
N GLU A 69 2.49 -12.93 -5.14
CA GLU A 69 1.66 -13.62 -4.14
C GLU A 69 1.70 -12.97 -2.76
N ARG A 70 2.85 -12.43 -2.33
CA ARG A 70 2.98 -11.75 -1.04
C ARG A 70 2.08 -10.52 -0.95
N ALA A 71 1.96 -9.78 -2.05
CA ALA A 71 1.08 -8.62 -2.11
C ALA A 71 -0.40 -9.02 -2.00
N GLU A 72 -0.79 -10.12 -2.65
CA GLU A 72 -2.17 -10.61 -2.59
C GLU A 72 -2.53 -11.13 -1.21
N LYS A 73 -1.62 -11.84 -0.53
CA LYS A 73 -1.81 -12.33 0.84
C LYS A 73 -2.03 -11.17 1.82
N VAL A 74 -1.12 -10.19 1.81
CA VAL A 74 -1.23 -9.00 2.66
C VAL A 74 -2.49 -8.19 2.35
N LEU A 75 -2.85 -8.07 1.07
CA LEU A 75 -4.07 -7.36 0.67
C LEU A 75 -5.32 -8.05 1.23
N LYS A 76 -5.42 -9.37 1.17
CA LYS A 76 -6.54 -10.13 1.75
C LYS A 76 -6.65 -9.90 3.26
N MET A 77 -5.54 -10.03 3.98
CA MET A 77 -5.50 -9.78 5.43
C MET A 77 -5.97 -8.36 5.79
N PHE A 78 -5.53 -7.35 5.03
CA PHE A 78 -5.95 -5.96 5.25
C PHE A 78 -7.44 -5.73 4.95
N LEU A 79 -7.96 -6.33 3.88
CA LEU A 79 -9.37 -6.20 3.52
C LEU A 79 -10.27 -6.85 4.57
N GLU A 80 -9.87 -7.99 5.11
CA GLU A 80 -10.57 -8.64 6.22
C GLU A 80 -10.60 -7.74 7.47
N GLY A 81 -9.48 -7.08 7.81
CA GLY A 81 -9.43 -6.14 8.94
C GLY A 81 -10.35 -4.92 8.80
N ILE A 82 -10.62 -4.47 7.56
CA ILE A 82 -11.57 -3.37 7.27
C ILE A 82 -13.01 -3.92 7.08
N GLY A 83 -13.23 -5.22 7.21
CA GLY A 83 -14.53 -5.86 7.04
C GLY A 83 -15.00 -5.91 5.58
N ASN A 84 -14.07 -5.96 4.62
CA ASN A 84 -14.31 -6.03 3.18
C ASN A 84 -15.21 -4.90 2.65
N ARG A 85 -15.15 -3.72 3.26
CA ARG A 85 -15.88 -2.52 2.85
C ARG A 85 -14.91 -1.47 2.32
N LEU A 86 -15.11 -1.03 1.09
CA LEU A 86 -14.38 0.11 0.53
C LEU A 86 -15.37 1.17 0.07
N LYS A 87 -15.05 2.43 0.32
CA LYS A 87 -15.81 3.55 -0.22
C LYS A 87 -15.39 3.79 -1.66
N ALA A 88 -16.33 4.12 -2.52
CA ALA A 88 -15.99 4.48 -3.90
C ALA A 88 -14.98 5.64 -3.95
N SER A 89 -15.01 6.57 -2.98
CA SER A 89 -14.11 7.73 -2.91
C SER A 89 -12.64 7.39 -2.62
N GLN A 90 -12.33 6.15 -2.19
CA GLN A 90 -10.96 5.70 -1.94
C GLN A 90 -10.20 5.34 -3.23
N PHE A 91 -10.91 5.25 -4.35
CA PHE A 91 -10.34 4.99 -5.66
C PHE A 91 -9.95 6.32 -6.33
N ASP A 92 -8.72 6.39 -6.84
CA ASP A 92 -8.25 7.53 -7.61
C ASP A 92 -8.69 7.47 -9.08
N GLU A 93 -8.39 8.53 -9.84
CA GLU A 93 -8.69 8.61 -11.28
C GLU A 93 -7.93 7.58 -12.12
N TYR A 94 -6.87 6.99 -11.58
CA TYR A 94 -6.02 6.00 -12.20
C TYR A 94 -6.37 4.57 -11.77
N GLY A 95 -7.47 4.39 -11.03
CA GLY A 95 -7.95 3.11 -10.52
C GLY A 95 -7.19 2.59 -9.28
N ASN A 96 -6.20 3.29 -8.75
CA ASN A 96 -5.50 2.89 -7.53
C ASN A 96 -6.38 3.09 -6.30
N VAL A 97 -6.14 2.27 -5.27
CA VAL A 97 -6.87 2.30 -4.02
C VAL A 97 -5.92 2.57 -2.88
N SER A 98 -6.33 3.44 -1.95
CA SER A 98 -5.65 3.59 -0.66
C SER A 98 -6.64 3.39 0.49
N MET A 99 -6.19 2.64 1.49
CA MET A 99 -6.96 2.34 2.69
C MET A 99 -6.03 2.39 3.92
N GLY A 100 -6.61 2.71 5.06
CA GLY A 100 -5.90 2.84 6.33
C GLY A 100 -6.60 2.01 7.40
N ILE A 101 -5.80 1.53 8.34
CA ILE A 101 -6.23 0.90 9.59
C ILE A 101 -5.57 1.69 10.72
N ASP A 102 -6.36 2.06 11.73
CA ASP A 102 -5.86 2.82 12.88
C ASP A 102 -5.08 1.93 13.85
N GLU A 103 -5.50 0.67 14.00
CA GLU A 103 -4.87 -0.31 14.88
C GLU A 103 -4.48 -1.59 14.13
N HIS A 104 -3.19 -1.92 14.10
CA HIS A 104 -2.71 -3.16 13.47
C HIS A 104 -3.30 -4.46 14.07
N ILE A 105 -3.95 -4.41 15.25
CA ILE A 105 -4.59 -5.54 15.91
C ILE A 105 -5.86 -5.98 15.17
N ASP A 106 -6.52 -5.06 14.46
CA ASP A 106 -7.70 -5.37 13.67
C ASP A 106 -7.37 -6.30 12.49
N ILE A 107 -6.09 -6.45 12.15
CA ILE A 107 -5.64 -7.35 11.10
C ILE A 107 -5.63 -8.79 11.63
N PRO A 108 -6.37 -9.71 10.99
CA PRO A 108 -6.39 -11.10 11.39
C PRO A 108 -4.97 -11.70 11.36
N GLY A 109 -4.53 -12.26 12.49
CA GLY A 109 -3.24 -12.93 12.62
C GLY A 109 -2.14 -12.14 13.33
N MET A 110 -2.33 -10.83 13.56
CA MET A 110 -1.40 -10.04 14.37
C MET A 110 -1.86 -10.07 15.83
N LYS A 111 -0.96 -10.51 16.74
CA LYS A 111 -1.21 -10.45 18.18
C LYS A 111 -0.65 -9.17 18.75
N TYR A 112 -1.28 -8.68 19.82
CA TYR A 112 -0.73 -7.58 20.60
C TYR A 112 0.58 -8.01 21.26
N ASP A 113 1.65 -7.28 20.96
CA ASP A 113 2.92 -7.37 21.66
C ASP A 113 3.14 -6.07 22.48
N PRO A 114 3.22 -6.15 23.82
CA PRO A 114 3.51 -5.02 24.68
C PRO A 114 4.82 -4.30 24.33
N GLU A 115 5.82 -5.00 23.78
CA GLU A 115 7.09 -4.39 23.39
C GLU A 115 6.95 -3.51 22.14
N ILE A 116 6.08 -3.89 21.20
CA ILE A 116 5.91 -3.19 19.92
C ILE A 116 4.97 -1.99 20.11
N GLY A 117 3.83 -2.21 20.78
CA GLY A 117 2.77 -1.20 20.92
C GLY A 117 1.83 -1.13 19.72
N ILE A 118 0.86 -0.21 19.77
CA ILE A 118 -0.19 -0.08 18.75
C ILE A 118 0.23 0.93 17.68
N PHE A 119 0.30 0.46 16.44
CA PHE A 119 0.55 1.32 15.28
C PHE A 119 -0.62 1.27 14.29
N GLY A 120 -0.90 2.44 13.71
CA GLY A 120 -1.72 2.57 12.52
C GLY A 120 -0.91 2.42 11.24
N MET A 121 -1.56 1.99 10.18
CA MET A 121 -0.90 1.63 8.93
C MET A 121 -1.76 1.97 7.72
N ASN A 122 -1.10 2.43 6.66
CA ASN A 122 -1.71 2.74 5.37
C ASN A 122 -1.26 1.74 4.32
N LEU A 123 -2.21 1.25 3.54
CA LEU A 123 -2.00 0.35 2.42
C LEU A 123 -2.48 1.00 1.13
N SER A 124 -1.57 1.13 0.16
CA SER A 124 -1.89 1.59 -1.19
C SER A 124 -1.68 0.48 -2.21
N VAL A 125 -2.72 0.17 -2.98
CA VAL A 125 -2.71 -0.80 -4.07
C VAL A 125 -2.59 -0.06 -5.40
N THR A 126 -1.60 -0.44 -6.20
CA THR A 126 -1.45 0.08 -7.57
C THR A 126 -1.88 -0.98 -8.56
N PHE A 127 -2.83 -0.65 -9.43
CA PHE A 127 -3.26 -1.52 -10.53
C PHE A 127 -2.66 -1.07 -11.85
N GLU A 128 -2.34 -2.03 -12.72
CA GLU A 128 -1.88 -1.74 -14.07
C GLU A 128 -2.32 -2.82 -15.05
N LYS A 129 -2.51 -2.44 -16.31
CA LYS A 129 -2.63 -3.40 -17.42
C LYS A 129 -1.24 -3.86 -17.89
N PRO A 130 -1.11 -5.04 -18.53
CA PRO A 130 0.08 -5.41 -19.30
C PRO A 130 0.51 -4.27 -20.26
N GLY A 131 1.81 -4.10 -20.52
CA GLY A 131 2.30 -3.01 -21.40
C GLY A 131 2.70 -1.71 -20.70
N HIS A 132 2.35 -1.52 -19.42
CA HIS A 132 2.82 -0.38 -18.62
C HIS A 132 4.35 -0.27 -18.51
N ARG A 133 5.10 -1.34 -18.81
CA ARG A 133 6.58 -1.35 -18.84
C ARG A 133 7.17 -0.26 -19.75
N ILE A 134 6.44 0.18 -20.79
CA ILE A 134 6.91 1.18 -21.75
C ILE A 134 7.28 2.52 -21.11
N ASN A 135 6.67 2.89 -19.98
CA ASN A 135 6.96 4.14 -19.28
C ASN A 135 8.17 4.04 -18.32
N ARG A 136 8.59 2.83 -17.94
CA ARG A 136 9.65 2.57 -16.96
C ARG A 136 10.95 2.08 -17.61
N ARG A 137 10.88 1.46 -18.79
CA ARG A 137 12.07 0.94 -19.48
C ARG A 137 12.99 2.08 -19.91
N ARG A 138 14.31 1.81 -19.91
CA ARG A 138 15.35 2.77 -20.33
C ARG A 138 15.28 3.05 -21.82
N ILE A 139 15.14 2.01 -22.63
CA ILE A 139 15.14 2.09 -24.10
C ILE A 139 13.72 2.31 -24.60
N GLN A 140 13.53 3.23 -25.56
CA GLN A 140 12.23 3.55 -26.17
C GLN A 140 11.12 3.82 -25.12
N ARG A 141 11.42 4.69 -24.16
CA ARG A 141 10.45 5.13 -23.14
C ARG A 141 9.35 5.97 -23.79
N ARG A 142 8.09 5.61 -23.58
CA ARG A 142 6.93 6.41 -24.02
C ARG A 142 5.89 6.51 -22.91
N LYS A 143 5.03 7.53 -22.98
CA LYS A 143 3.90 7.69 -22.06
C LYS A 143 2.81 6.67 -22.40
N VAL A 144 2.13 6.15 -21.38
CA VAL A 144 0.96 5.28 -21.56
C VAL A 144 -0.25 6.18 -21.89
N PRO A 145 -0.94 5.95 -23.02
CA PRO A 145 -2.14 6.70 -23.39
C PRO A 145 -3.27 6.44 -22.40
N GLN A 146 -4.18 7.41 -22.23
CA GLN A 146 -5.27 7.31 -21.26
C GLN A 146 -6.16 6.08 -21.49
N LYS A 147 -6.41 5.71 -22.75
CA LYS A 147 -7.17 4.51 -23.14
C LYS A 147 -6.60 3.20 -22.58
N HIS A 148 -5.30 3.15 -22.33
CA HIS A 148 -4.63 1.94 -21.80
C HIS A 148 -4.46 1.96 -20.28
N ARG A 149 -4.87 3.05 -19.62
CA ARG A 149 -4.84 3.12 -18.16
C ARG A 149 -5.99 2.29 -17.58
N VAL A 150 -5.87 1.98 -16.30
CA VAL A 150 -6.97 1.38 -15.53
C VAL A 150 -7.93 2.50 -15.17
N SER A 151 -9.22 2.31 -15.44
CA SER A 151 -10.26 3.24 -14.99
C SER A 151 -10.67 2.91 -13.56
N ARG A 152 -11.33 3.88 -12.89
CA ARG A 152 -11.90 3.65 -11.56
C ARG A 152 -12.93 2.52 -11.55
N GLU A 153 -13.75 2.42 -12.59
CA GLU A 153 -14.77 1.39 -12.74
C GLU A 153 -14.15 0.00 -12.90
N GLU A 154 -13.14 -0.12 -13.74
CA GLU A 154 -12.41 -1.38 -13.95
C GLU A 154 -11.73 -1.86 -12.65
N ALA A 155 -11.16 -0.95 -11.87
CA ALA A 155 -10.56 -1.29 -10.59
C ALA A 155 -11.59 -1.70 -9.53
N ILE A 156 -12.76 -1.06 -9.53
CA ILE A 156 -13.89 -1.39 -8.67
C ILE A 156 -14.40 -2.81 -9.00
N GLU A 157 -14.59 -3.11 -10.27
CA GLU A 157 -15.05 -4.41 -10.75
C GLU A 157 -14.02 -5.50 -10.38
N PHE A 158 -12.74 -5.25 -10.64
CA PHE A 158 -11.66 -6.16 -10.26
C PHE A 158 -11.64 -6.47 -8.75
N MET A 159 -11.84 -5.47 -7.89
CA MET A 159 -11.87 -5.66 -6.44
C MET A 159 -13.13 -6.41 -5.96
N LYS A 160 -14.27 -6.19 -6.62
CA LYS A 160 -15.51 -6.94 -6.36
C LYS A 160 -15.36 -8.41 -6.76
N GLU A 161 -14.84 -8.69 -7.95
CA GLU A 161 -14.72 -10.06 -8.46
C GLU A 161 -13.66 -10.86 -7.69
N LYS A 162 -12.45 -10.30 -7.53
CA LYS A 162 -11.31 -11.05 -6.97
C LYS A 162 -11.32 -11.15 -5.45
N PHE A 163 -11.81 -10.11 -4.77
CA PHE A 163 -11.75 -10.01 -3.30
C PHE A 163 -13.13 -9.90 -2.64
N GLN A 164 -14.22 -9.98 -3.40
CA GLN A 164 -15.60 -9.94 -2.88
C GLN A 164 -15.89 -8.71 -2.02
N VAL A 165 -15.24 -7.59 -2.35
CA VAL A 165 -15.36 -6.34 -1.59
C VAL A 165 -16.72 -5.69 -1.86
N LYS A 166 -17.38 -5.25 -0.80
CA LYS A 166 -18.60 -4.44 -0.87
C LYS A 166 -18.21 -2.97 -1.01
N ILE A 167 -18.65 -2.35 -2.10
CA ILE A 167 -18.43 -0.92 -2.32
C ILE A 167 -19.60 -0.13 -1.79
N VAL A 168 -19.31 0.82 -0.90
CA VAL A 168 -20.26 1.73 -0.24
C VAL A 168 -20.10 3.14 -0.79
#